data_AF-A0A074IXR9-F1
#
_entry.id   AF-A0A074IXR9-F1
#
_cell.length_a   1.000
_cell.length_b   1.000
_cell.length_c   1.000
_cell.angle_alpha   90.00
_cell.angle_beta   90.00
_cell.angle_gamma   90.00
#
_symmetry.space_group_name_H-M   'P 1'
#
loop_
_entity.id
_entity.type
_entity.pdbx_description
1 polymer ?
#
loop_
_entity_poly.entity_id
_entity_poly.type
_entity_poly.pdbx_seq_one_letter_code
_entity_poly.pdbx_strand_id
1 'polypeptide(L)'
;MNNLKKLRLKNNLSQQQLVDELNKTLGKDEKTFSKMNISSWETGKYQIKPDRAEKLADYFGVDVPYLLGYSDNPLGALDDLAKDLDQHLSKSEKEDIKKHPELTQHYLALAWDRMHLNPEDVKPVKITPRKPALSDAELMKLPKEERQKYIKEQFGDLEAQIASVNEKLSELSKISTESLVKLSSEQLNRLTTDLIQALAKVNEVNKNN
;
A
#
# COMPACT_ATOMS: atom_id res chain seq x y z
N MET A 1 17.56 -29.63 -4.42
CA MET A 1 18.82 -28.86 -4.34
C MET A 1 18.44 -27.40 -4.46
N ASN A 2 18.91 -26.51 -3.58
CA ASN A 2 18.47 -25.11 -3.57
C ASN A 2 19.14 -24.27 -4.67
N ASN A 3 18.57 -23.09 -4.96
CA ASN A 3 19.05 -22.19 -6.00
C ASN A 3 19.96 -21.06 -5.49
N LEU A 4 20.29 -21.04 -4.19
CA LEU A 4 21.10 -19.98 -3.55
C LEU A 4 22.45 -19.76 -4.25
N LYS A 5 23.19 -20.85 -4.53
CA LYS A 5 24.49 -20.76 -5.20
C LYS A 5 24.36 -20.18 -6.62
N LYS A 6 23.32 -20.58 -7.35
CA LYS A 6 23.06 -20.09 -8.70
C LYS A 6 22.75 -18.58 -8.68
N LEU A 7 21.89 -18.15 -7.76
CA LEU A 7 21.52 -16.74 -7.59
C LEU A 7 22.71 -15.87 -7.20
N ARG A 8 23.56 -16.34 -6.28
CA ARG A 8 24.77 -15.62 -5.90
C ARG A 8 25.73 -15.45 -7.08
N LEU A 9 25.98 -16.52 -7.84
CA LEU A 9 26.88 -16.47 -9.00
C LEU A 9 26.32 -15.60 -10.13
N LYS A 10 25.00 -15.63 -10.37
CA LYS A 10 24.33 -14.76 -11.36
C LYS A 10 24.53 -13.27 -11.06
N ASN A 11 24.60 -12.92 -9.77
CA ASN A 11 24.86 -11.55 -9.31
C ASN A 11 26.36 -11.23 -9.17
N ASN A 12 27.27 -12.12 -9.61
CA ASN A 12 28.72 -11.96 -9.51
C ASN A 12 29.24 -11.73 -8.06
N LEU A 13 28.55 -12.28 -7.06
CA LEU A 13 28.91 -12.10 -5.66
C LEU A 13 29.77 -13.26 -5.14
N SER A 14 30.80 -12.95 -4.36
CA SER A 14 31.43 -13.94 -3.49
C SER A 14 30.54 -14.25 -2.27
N GLN A 15 30.79 -15.37 -1.60
CA GLN A 15 30.06 -15.70 -0.37
C GLN A 15 30.23 -14.64 0.72
N GLN A 16 31.39 -13.96 0.76
CA GLN A 16 31.63 -12.89 1.73
C GLN A 16 30.87 -11.63 1.35
N GLN A 17 30.91 -11.22 0.07
CA GLN A 17 30.18 -10.05 -0.40
C GLN A 17 28.67 -10.20 -0.20
N LEU A 18 28.10 -11.38 -0.44
CA LEU A 18 26.69 -11.63 -0.15
C LEU A 18 26.37 -11.40 1.34
N VAL A 19 27.24 -11.87 2.23
CA VAL A 19 27.07 -11.67 3.68
C VAL A 19 27.15 -10.18 4.03
N ASP A 20 28.11 -9.47 3.45
CA ASP A 20 28.31 -8.05 3.71
C ASP A 20 27.10 -7.24 3.25
N GLU A 21 26.53 -7.54 2.07
CA GLU A 21 25.31 -6.88 1.58
C GLU A 21 24.08 -7.22 2.43
N LEU A 22 23.87 -8.50 2.78
CA LEU A 22 22.75 -8.90 3.61
C LEU A 22 22.82 -8.30 5.01
N ASN A 23 24.02 -8.15 5.58
CA ASN A 23 24.18 -7.59 6.92
C ASN A 23 23.96 -6.08 6.97
N LYS A 24 24.04 -5.35 5.84
CA LYS A 24 23.70 -3.92 5.79
C LYS A 24 22.21 -3.66 5.98
N THR A 25 21.36 -4.61 5.59
CA THR A 25 19.90 -4.47 5.65
C THR A 25 19.29 -5.02 6.94
N LEU A 26 20.10 -5.63 7.81
CA LEU A 26 19.64 -6.20 9.08
C LEU A 26 19.37 -5.12 10.14
N GLY A 27 18.33 -5.36 10.95
CA GLY A 27 18.06 -4.57 12.15
C GLY A 27 19.11 -4.80 13.25
N LYS A 28 19.25 -3.85 14.19
CA LYS A 28 20.24 -3.89 15.28
C LYS A 28 20.17 -5.14 16.17
N ASP A 29 18.98 -5.74 16.30
CA ASP A 29 18.74 -6.91 17.16
C ASP A 29 18.76 -8.23 16.36
N GLU A 30 19.02 -8.18 15.05
CA GLU A 30 18.95 -9.35 14.20
C GLU A 30 20.29 -10.09 14.12
N LYS A 31 20.22 -11.42 14.13
CA LYS A 31 21.41 -12.25 13.99
C LYS A 31 22.03 -12.06 12.60
N THR A 32 23.32 -11.74 12.56
CA THR A 32 24.05 -11.58 11.30
C THR A 32 24.12 -12.86 10.49
N PHE A 33 24.25 -12.71 9.17
CA PHE A 33 24.66 -13.78 8.28
C PHE A 33 26.16 -14.02 8.42
N SER A 34 26.59 -15.26 8.23
CA SER A 34 27.99 -15.65 8.23
C SER A 34 28.33 -16.41 6.95
N LYS A 35 29.58 -16.30 6.51
CA LYS A 35 30.08 -17.02 5.32
C LYS A 35 29.91 -18.54 5.47
N MET A 36 30.10 -19.06 6.68
CA MET A 36 29.91 -20.48 7.00
C MET A 36 28.46 -20.92 6.77
N ASN A 37 27.48 -20.10 7.18
CA ASN A 37 26.07 -20.38 6.97
C ASN A 37 25.76 -20.44 5.48
N ILE A 38 26.16 -19.42 4.70
CA ILE A 38 25.95 -19.39 3.24
C ILE A 38 26.56 -20.63 2.58
N SER A 39 27.82 -20.95 2.89
CA SER A 39 28.49 -22.13 2.32
C SER A 39 27.78 -23.44 2.67
N SER A 40 27.32 -23.59 3.91
CA SER A 40 26.61 -24.80 4.35
C SER A 40 25.23 -24.92 3.71
N TRP A 41 24.55 -23.80 3.47
CA TRP A 41 23.27 -23.76 2.76
C TRP A 41 23.45 -24.09 1.27
N GLU A 42 24.45 -23.51 0.60
CA GLU A 42 24.74 -23.79 -0.82
C GLU A 42 25.08 -25.25 -1.10
N THR A 43 25.71 -25.93 -0.14
CA THR A 43 26.06 -27.34 -0.22
C THR A 43 24.93 -28.27 0.22
N GLY A 44 23.84 -27.72 0.77
CA GLY A 44 22.70 -28.48 1.29
C GLY A 44 22.99 -29.23 2.59
N LYS A 45 24.12 -28.97 3.25
CA LYS A 45 24.49 -29.61 4.54
C LYS A 45 23.52 -29.25 5.66
N TYR A 46 22.99 -28.02 5.63
CA TYR A 46 21.94 -27.57 6.54
C TYR A 46 20.80 -26.93 5.75
N GLN A 47 19.57 -27.14 6.21
CA GLN A 47 18.39 -26.48 5.66
C GLN A 47 18.39 -25.00 6.05
N ILE A 48 17.94 -24.16 5.12
CA ILE A 48 17.73 -22.73 5.37
C ILE A 48 16.46 -22.60 6.21
N LYS A 49 16.56 -21.88 7.32
CA LYS A 49 15.40 -21.60 8.17
C LYS A 49 14.45 -20.61 7.49
N PRO A 50 13.13 -20.64 7.76
CA PRO A 50 12.16 -19.78 7.09
C PRO A 50 12.51 -18.28 7.15
N ASP A 51 12.87 -17.78 8.33
CA ASP A 51 13.30 -16.39 8.58
C ASP A 51 14.47 -15.94 7.70
N ARG A 52 15.38 -16.87 7.39
CA ARG A 52 16.53 -16.61 6.51
C ARG A 52 16.19 -16.77 5.05
N ALA A 53 15.30 -17.70 4.73
CA ALA A 53 14.86 -17.94 3.37
C ALA A 53 14.11 -16.72 2.82
N GLU A 54 13.23 -16.11 3.63
CA GLU A 54 12.54 -14.86 3.28
C GLU A 54 13.52 -13.74 2.95
N LYS A 55 14.47 -13.43 3.85
CA LYS A 55 15.46 -12.37 3.62
C LYS A 55 16.34 -12.59 2.40
N LEU A 56 16.71 -13.84 2.14
CA LEU A 56 17.49 -14.20 0.95
C LEU A 56 16.64 -14.04 -0.32
N ALA A 57 15.37 -14.46 -0.27
CA ALA A 57 14.43 -14.34 -1.37
C ALA A 57 14.18 -12.86 -1.71
N ASP A 58 13.94 -12.03 -0.69
CA ASP A 58 13.79 -10.57 -0.81
C ASP A 58 15.02 -9.91 -1.43
N TYR A 59 16.21 -10.25 -0.95
CA TYR A 59 17.46 -9.71 -1.49
C TYR A 59 17.67 -10.03 -2.97
N PHE A 60 17.32 -11.25 -3.39
CA PHE A 60 17.44 -11.68 -4.78
C PHE A 60 16.23 -11.33 -5.65
N GLY A 61 15.16 -10.77 -5.06
CA GLY A 61 13.91 -10.48 -5.76
C GLY A 61 13.27 -11.73 -6.35
N VAL A 62 13.30 -12.85 -5.62
CA VAL A 62 12.70 -14.12 -6.03
C VAL A 62 11.74 -14.63 -4.96
N ASP A 63 10.90 -15.59 -5.31
CA ASP A 63 10.00 -16.25 -4.37
C ASP A 63 10.75 -17.30 -3.52
N VAL A 64 10.29 -17.50 -2.28
CA VAL A 64 10.91 -18.43 -1.32
C VAL A 64 10.93 -19.87 -1.85
N PRO A 65 9.85 -20.41 -2.45
CA PRO A 65 9.88 -21.73 -3.07
C PRO A 65 10.93 -21.87 -4.16
N TYR A 66 11.17 -20.83 -4.97
CA TYR A 66 12.23 -20.86 -5.99
C TYR A 66 13.62 -20.85 -5.36
N LEU A 67 13.86 -20.01 -4.36
CA LEU A 67 15.14 -19.99 -3.64
C LEU A 67 15.47 -21.37 -3.06
N LEU A 68 14.49 -22.02 -2.44
CA LEU A 68 14.64 -23.34 -1.81
C LEU A 68 14.69 -24.49 -2.83
N GLY A 69 14.30 -24.25 -4.09
CA GLY A 69 14.29 -25.23 -5.17
C GLY A 69 13.04 -26.11 -5.21
N TYR A 70 11.92 -25.61 -4.66
CA TYR A 70 10.59 -26.22 -4.76
C TYR A 70 9.78 -25.71 -5.95
N SER A 71 10.22 -24.63 -6.59
CA SER A 71 9.61 -24.05 -7.80
C SER A 71 10.68 -23.77 -8.85
N ASP A 72 10.30 -23.90 -10.12
CA ASP A 72 11.11 -23.47 -11.27
C ASP A 72 10.82 -22.02 -11.68
N ASN A 73 9.75 -21.41 -11.16
CA ASN A 73 9.39 -20.02 -11.42
C ASN A 73 9.97 -19.08 -10.35
N PRO A 74 10.93 -18.18 -10.70
CA PRO A 74 11.55 -17.27 -9.74
C PRO A 74 10.59 -16.26 -9.14
N LEU A 75 9.46 -15.99 -9.78
CA LEU A 75 8.49 -14.99 -9.36
C LEU A 75 7.10 -15.61 -9.20
N GLY A 76 6.99 -16.91 -8.86
CA GLY A 76 5.73 -17.67 -8.84
C GLY A 76 4.50 -16.86 -8.44
N ALA A 77 4.46 -16.35 -7.21
CA ALA A 77 3.35 -15.54 -6.70
C ALA A 77 3.10 -14.24 -7.49
N LEU A 78 4.16 -13.57 -7.96
CA LEU A 78 4.08 -12.34 -8.75
C LEU A 78 3.64 -12.58 -10.20
N ASP A 79 4.02 -13.72 -10.79
CA ASP A 79 3.63 -14.11 -12.16
C ASP A 79 2.17 -14.55 -12.22
N ASP A 80 1.70 -15.29 -11.21
CA ASP A 80 0.29 -15.65 -11.07
C ASP A 80 -0.56 -14.39 -10.85
N LEU A 81 -0.12 -13.50 -9.98
CA LEU A 81 -0.76 -12.20 -9.77
C LEU A 81 -0.79 -11.35 -11.05
N ALA A 82 0.29 -11.30 -11.82
CA ALA A 82 0.34 -10.55 -13.07
C ALA A 82 -0.66 -11.10 -14.10
N LYS A 83 -0.82 -12.42 -14.17
CA LYS A 83 -1.84 -13.07 -15.02
C LYS A 83 -3.26 -12.73 -14.57
N ASP A 84 -3.51 -12.70 -13.27
CA ASP A 84 -4.83 -12.33 -12.74
C ASP A 84 -5.14 -10.86 -13.03
N LEU A 85 -4.21 -9.92 -12.78
CA LEU A 85 -4.41 -8.52 -13.14
C LEU A 85 -4.61 -8.33 -14.65
N ASP A 86 -3.89 -9.07 -15.49
CA ASP A 86 -4.05 -9.00 -16.95
C ASP A 86 -5.44 -9.45 -17.41
N GLN A 87 -6.10 -10.36 -16.68
CA GLN A 87 -7.49 -10.75 -16.95
C GLN A 87 -8.50 -9.64 -16.60
N HIS A 88 -8.17 -8.78 -15.63
CA HIS A 88 -9.01 -7.67 -15.18
C HIS A 88 -8.75 -6.34 -15.93
N LEU A 89 -7.80 -6.33 -16.86
CA LEU A 89 -7.54 -5.22 -17.78
C LEU A 89 -8.30 -5.41 -19.10
N SER A 90 -9.03 -4.38 -19.53
CA SER A 90 -9.69 -4.36 -20.84
C SER A 90 -8.70 -4.14 -21.99
N LYS A 91 -9.13 -4.45 -23.22
CA LYS A 91 -8.28 -4.32 -24.42
C LYS A 91 -7.76 -2.89 -24.64
N SER A 92 -8.62 -1.89 -24.41
CA SER A 92 -8.24 -0.47 -24.53
C SER A 92 -7.21 -0.06 -23.48
N GLU A 93 -7.38 -0.50 -22.23
CA GLU A 93 -6.45 -0.19 -21.14
C GLU A 93 -5.06 -0.78 -21.41
N LYS A 94 -4.99 -2.01 -21.92
CA LYS A 94 -3.71 -2.62 -22.34
C LYS A 94 -3.03 -1.83 -23.46
N GLU A 95 -3.82 -1.32 -24.41
CA GLU A 95 -3.28 -0.51 -25.50
C GLU A 95 -2.83 0.87 -25.04
N ASP A 96 -3.54 1.46 -24.07
CA ASP A 96 -3.15 2.73 -23.45
C ASP A 96 -1.86 2.57 -22.64
N ILE A 97 -1.72 1.50 -21.84
CA ILE A 97 -0.47 1.17 -21.14
C ILE A 97 0.71 1.03 -22.13
N LYS A 98 0.46 0.44 -23.30
CA LYS A 98 1.50 0.29 -24.34
C LYS A 98 1.95 1.65 -24.91
N LYS A 99 1.03 2.61 -25.02
CA LYS A 99 1.30 3.98 -25.51
C LYS A 99 1.88 4.86 -24.41
N HIS A 100 1.48 4.61 -23.16
CA HIS A 100 1.73 5.43 -21.98
C HIS A 100 2.17 4.55 -20.80
N PRO A 101 3.43 4.09 -20.77
CA PRO A 101 3.95 3.25 -19.69
C PRO A 101 3.87 3.91 -18.31
N GLU A 102 3.82 5.24 -18.24
CA GLU A 102 3.59 6.01 -17.01
C GLU A 102 2.23 5.72 -16.35
N LEU A 103 1.22 5.27 -17.11
CA LEU A 103 -0.11 4.95 -16.60
C LEU A 103 -0.20 3.52 -16.05
N THR A 104 0.85 2.72 -16.17
CA THR A 104 0.85 1.30 -15.74
C THR A 104 0.40 1.16 -14.30
N GLN A 105 0.96 1.94 -13.37
CA GLN A 105 0.58 1.86 -11.95
C GLN A 105 -0.89 2.21 -11.71
N HIS A 106 -1.43 3.19 -12.44
CA HIS A 106 -2.83 3.60 -12.33
C HIS A 106 -3.78 2.48 -12.79
N TYR A 107 -3.52 1.89 -13.95
CA TYR A 107 -4.37 0.82 -14.47
C TYR A 107 -4.24 -0.48 -13.67
N LEU A 108 -3.04 -0.81 -13.17
CA LEU A 108 -2.87 -1.94 -12.27
C LEU A 108 -3.64 -1.76 -10.95
N ALA A 109 -3.68 -0.54 -10.40
CA ALA A 109 -4.50 -0.24 -9.23
C ALA A 109 -6.00 -0.41 -9.51
N LEU A 110 -6.49 0.06 -10.67
CA LEU A 110 -7.89 -0.15 -11.07
C LEU A 110 -8.23 -1.63 -11.26
N ALA A 111 -7.33 -2.42 -11.86
CA ALA A 111 -7.50 -3.86 -12.02
C ALA A 111 -7.52 -4.58 -10.66
N TRP A 112 -6.65 -4.16 -9.73
CA TRP A 112 -6.61 -4.66 -8.36
C TRP A 112 -7.94 -4.38 -7.62
N ASP A 113 -8.44 -3.15 -7.72
CA ASP A 113 -9.73 -2.75 -7.14
C ASP A 113 -10.88 -3.60 -7.68
N ARG A 114 -10.92 -3.82 -9.01
CA ARG A 114 -11.95 -4.67 -9.65
C ARG A 114 -11.90 -6.13 -9.19
N MET A 115 -10.71 -6.63 -8.87
CA MET A 115 -10.50 -8.00 -8.39
C MET A 115 -10.97 -8.17 -6.94
N HIS A 116 -10.82 -7.15 -6.09
CA HIS A 116 -11.08 -7.24 -4.65
C HIS A 116 -12.41 -6.59 -4.20
N LEU A 117 -13.06 -5.79 -5.05
CA LEU A 117 -14.35 -5.18 -4.75
C LEU A 117 -15.50 -6.13 -5.14
N ASN A 118 -16.36 -6.46 -4.17
CA ASN A 118 -17.62 -7.12 -4.48
C ASN A 118 -18.48 -6.17 -5.34
N PRO A 119 -19.11 -6.65 -6.43
CA PRO A 119 -19.97 -5.81 -7.27
C PRO A 119 -21.17 -5.21 -6.53
N GLU A 120 -21.55 -5.75 -5.36
CA GLU A 120 -22.60 -5.17 -4.50
C GLU A 120 -22.12 -3.98 -3.65
N ASP A 121 -20.83 -3.93 -3.31
CA ASP A 121 -20.24 -2.85 -2.50
C ASP A 121 -19.85 -1.64 -3.36
N VAL A 122 -19.64 -1.86 -4.67
CA VAL A 122 -19.47 -0.78 -5.65
C VAL A 122 -20.84 -0.20 -5.99
N LYS A 123 -21.29 0.80 -5.25
CA LYS A 123 -22.37 1.67 -5.74
C LYS A 123 -21.82 2.48 -6.91
N PRO A 124 -22.18 2.21 -8.17
CA PRO A 124 -21.70 3.02 -9.28
C PRO A 124 -22.18 4.45 -9.03
N VAL A 125 -21.23 5.39 -8.92
CA VAL A 125 -21.56 6.80 -9.03
C VAL A 125 -22.12 6.95 -10.44
N LYS A 126 -23.45 7.10 -10.56
CA LYS A 126 -24.11 7.37 -11.83
C LYS A 126 -23.66 8.74 -12.30
N ILE A 127 -22.55 8.79 -13.02
CA ILE A 127 -22.15 9.98 -13.76
C ILE A 127 -23.05 10.02 -14.98
N THR A 128 -24.07 10.86 -14.96
CA THR A 128 -24.84 11.16 -16.17
C THR A 128 -23.86 11.75 -17.19
N PRO A 129 -23.72 11.16 -18.39
CA PRO A 129 -22.87 11.73 -19.43
C PRO A 129 -23.33 13.17 -19.67
N ARG A 130 -22.39 14.12 -19.54
CA ARG A 130 -22.65 15.51 -19.81
C ARG A 130 -23.17 15.61 -21.24
N LYS A 131 -24.37 16.19 -21.43
CA LYS A 131 -24.89 16.49 -22.78
C LYS A 131 -23.78 17.19 -23.57
N PRO A 132 -23.61 16.91 -24.87
CA PRO A 132 -22.57 17.54 -25.67
C PRO A 132 -22.65 19.05 -25.48
N ALA A 133 -21.58 19.62 -24.92
CA ALA A 133 -21.52 21.04 -24.65
C ALA A 133 -21.45 21.79 -25.99
N LEU A 134 -22.19 22.89 -26.12
CA LEU A 134 -21.98 23.84 -27.20
C LEU A 134 -20.49 24.22 -27.21
N SER A 135 -19.86 24.20 -28.39
CA SER A 135 -18.47 24.63 -28.52
C SER A 135 -18.32 26.09 -28.11
N ASP A 136 -17.12 26.52 -27.72
CA ASP A 136 -16.83 27.89 -27.30
C ASP A 136 -17.31 28.94 -28.32
N ALA A 137 -17.25 28.60 -29.62
CA ALA A 137 -17.71 29.43 -30.73
C ALA A 137 -19.24 29.53 -30.83
N GLU A 138 -19.97 28.47 -30.45
CA GLU A 138 -21.44 28.47 -30.42
C GLU A 138 -21.97 29.14 -29.16
N LEU A 139 -21.27 28.98 -28.03
CA LEU A 139 -21.58 29.68 -26.79
C LEU A 139 -21.47 31.20 -26.97
N MET A 140 -20.40 31.70 -27.60
CA MET A 140 -20.18 33.13 -27.82
C MET A 140 -21.17 33.78 -28.80
N LYS A 141 -21.83 33.00 -29.66
CA LYS A 141 -22.88 33.49 -30.56
C LYS A 141 -24.22 33.71 -29.85
N LEU A 142 -24.41 33.14 -28.65
CA LEU A 142 -25.63 33.28 -27.88
C LEU A 142 -25.69 34.64 -27.16
N PRO A 143 -26.90 35.25 -27.04
CA PRO A 143 -27.13 36.41 -26.19
C PRO A 143 -26.63 36.17 -24.76
N LYS A 144 -26.22 37.24 -24.07
CA LYS A 144 -25.63 37.15 -22.72
C LYS A 144 -26.55 36.41 -21.73
N GLU A 145 -27.85 36.59 -21.86
CA GLU A 145 -28.87 35.99 -21.00
C GLU A 145 -29.02 34.48 -21.23
N GLU A 146 -29.01 34.04 -22.48
CA GLU A 146 -29.08 32.61 -22.85
C GLU A 146 -27.79 31.88 -22.48
N ARG A 147 -26.63 32.54 -22.62
CA ARG A 147 -25.35 32.01 -22.11
C ARG A 147 -25.38 31.79 -20.61
N GLN A 148 -25.87 32.78 -19.85
CA GLN A 148 -25.95 32.67 -18.39
C GLN A 148 -26.92 31.57 -17.96
N LYS A 149 -28.06 31.44 -18.64
CA LYS A 149 -29.02 30.36 -18.40
C LYS A 149 -28.43 28.99 -18.73
N TYR A 150 -27.74 28.86 -19.86
CA TYR A 150 -27.07 27.64 -20.27
C TYR A 150 -25.97 27.24 -19.29
N ILE A 151 -25.11 28.17 -18.87
CA ILE A 151 -24.07 27.91 -17.86
C ILE A 151 -24.72 27.47 -16.54
N LYS A 152 -25.80 28.13 -16.10
CA LYS A 152 -26.50 27.74 -14.87
C LYS A 152 -27.14 26.35 -14.98
N GLU A 153 -27.73 25.99 -16.10
CA GLU A 153 -28.29 24.65 -16.34
C GLU A 153 -27.19 23.58 -16.49
N GLN A 154 -26.03 23.92 -17.05
CA GLN A 154 -24.92 22.97 -17.27
C GLN A 154 -24.02 22.77 -16.05
N PHE A 155 -24.06 23.67 -15.07
CA PHE A 155 -23.17 23.66 -13.90
C PHE A 155 -23.91 23.75 -12.55
N GLY A 156 -25.25 23.90 -12.53
CA GLY A 156 -26.03 23.94 -11.28
C GLY A 156 -25.88 22.67 -10.43
N ASP A 157 -25.74 21.51 -11.08
CA ASP A 157 -25.52 20.23 -10.38
C ASP A 157 -24.13 20.16 -9.72
N LEU A 158 -23.14 20.89 -10.23
CA LEU A 158 -21.80 20.96 -9.64
C LEU A 158 -21.79 21.78 -8.35
N GLU A 159 -22.59 22.85 -8.26
CA GLU A 159 -22.74 23.62 -7.01
C GLU A 159 -23.34 22.76 -5.90
N ALA A 160 -24.35 21.95 -6.21
CA ALA A 160 -24.94 21.01 -5.27
C ALA A 160 -23.96 19.90 -4.84
N GLN A 161 -23.14 19.40 -5.76
CA GLN A 161 -22.10 18.41 -5.45
C GLN A 161 -20.99 19.00 -4.58
N ILE A 162 -20.54 20.24 -4.84
CA ILE A 162 -19.55 20.95 -4.02
C ILE A 162 -20.10 21.17 -2.60
N ALA A 163 -21.37 21.56 -2.48
CA ALA A 163 -22.01 21.72 -1.17
C ALA A 163 -22.05 20.41 -0.37
N SER A 164 -22.42 19.29 -1.02
CA SER A 164 -22.41 17.98 -0.36
C SER A 164 -20.99 17.52 0.04
N VAL A 165 -19.98 17.80 -0.77
CA VAL A 165 -18.58 17.48 -0.44
C VAL A 165 -18.10 18.30 0.77
N ASN A 166 -18.42 19.60 0.82
CA ASN A 166 -18.07 20.47 1.94
C ASN A 166 -18.75 20.06 3.25
N GLU A 167 -20.00 19.60 3.19
CA GLU A 167 -20.71 19.05 4.35
C GLU A 167 -20.00 17.80 4.91
N LYS A 168 -19.67 16.84 4.02
CA LYS A 168 -18.93 15.63 4.41
C LYS A 168 -17.53 15.93 4.96
N LEU A 169 -16.85 16.94 4.41
CA LEU A 169 -15.55 17.39 4.91
C LEU A 169 -15.65 17.98 6.33
N SER A 170 -16.72 18.73 6.61
CA SER A 170 -17.02 19.27 7.94
C SER A 170 -17.27 18.16 8.96
N GLU A 171 -18.02 17.13 8.59
CA GLU A 171 -18.25 15.96 9.45
C GLU A 171 -16.94 15.22 9.80
N LEU A 172 -16.06 14.99 8.82
CA LEU A 172 -14.76 14.34 9.04
C LEU A 172 -13.85 15.15 9.98
N SER A 173 -13.89 16.48 9.89
CA SER A 173 -13.08 17.36 10.76
C SER A 173 -13.49 17.28 12.24
N LYS A 174 -14.79 17.06 12.51
CA LYS A 174 -15.34 16.90 13.87
C LYS A 174 -14.93 15.56 14.49
N ILE A 175 -14.93 14.50 13.70
CA ILE A 175 -14.58 13.14 14.16
C ILE A 175 -13.12 13.07 14.61
N SER A 176 -12.20 13.68 13.86
CA SER A 176 -10.77 13.69 14.21
C SER A 176 -10.50 14.48 15.49
N THR A 177 -11.09 15.67 15.63
CA THR A 177 -10.84 16.56 16.77
C THR A 177 -11.47 16.05 18.06
N GLU A 178 -12.72 15.57 18.04
CA GLU A 178 -13.40 15.05 19.24
C GLU A 178 -12.76 13.76 19.76
N SER A 179 -12.37 12.85 18.85
CA SER A 179 -11.73 11.59 19.23
C SER A 179 -10.34 11.82 19.82
N LEU A 180 -9.54 12.72 19.23
CA LEU A 180 -8.21 13.07 19.76
C LEU A 180 -8.30 13.76 21.12
N VAL A 181 -9.27 14.66 21.32
CA VAL A 181 -9.47 15.35 22.60
C VAL A 181 -9.93 14.38 23.69
N LYS A 182 -10.84 13.45 23.37
CA LYS A 182 -11.31 12.41 24.31
C LYS A 182 -10.20 11.43 24.69
N LEU A 183 -9.45 10.91 23.71
CA LEU A 183 -8.33 10.01 23.98
C LEU A 183 -7.26 10.68 24.87
N SER A 184 -6.92 11.93 24.58
CA SER A 184 -5.93 12.68 25.38
C SER A 184 -6.40 12.90 26.82
N SER A 185 -7.64 13.35 27.02
CA SER A 185 -8.18 13.61 28.36
C SER A 185 -8.35 12.33 29.19
N GLU A 186 -8.80 11.24 28.58
CA GLU A 186 -8.89 9.94 29.27
C GLU A 186 -7.51 9.37 29.64
N GLN A 187 -6.51 9.47 28.76
CA GLN A 187 -5.14 9.01 29.04
C GLN A 187 -4.50 9.83 30.16
N LEU A 188 -4.66 11.16 30.14
CA LEU A 188 -4.14 12.04 31.19
C LEU A 188 -4.81 11.78 32.55
N ASN A 189 -6.12 11.53 32.57
CA ASN A 189 -6.82 11.20 33.81
C ASN A 189 -6.38 9.84 34.39
N ARG A 190 -6.16 8.83 33.54
CA ARG A 190 -5.62 7.53 33.98
C ARG A 190 -4.21 7.68 34.57
N LEU A 191 -3.30 8.34 33.85
CA LEU A 191 -1.94 8.60 34.32
C LEU A 191 -1.92 9.34 35.66
N THR A 192 -2.77 10.36 35.80
CA THR A 192 -2.87 11.15 37.03
C THR A 192 -3.37 10.28 38.19
N THR A 193 -4.38 9.44 37.94
CA THR A 193 -4.94 8.52 38.95
C THR A 193 -3.90 7.48 39.39
N ASP A 194 -3.18 6.89 38.44
CA ASP A 194 -2.14 5.89 38.72
C ASP A 194 -0.98 6.51 39.53
N LEU A 195 -0.60 7.75 39.22
CA LEU A 195 0.42 8.48 40.00
C LEU A 195 -0.04 8.75 41.43
N ILE A 196 -1.29 9.18 41.62
CA ILE A 196 -1.87 9.41 42.96
C ILE A 196 -1.87 8.12 43.76
N GLN A 197 -2.28 7.00 43.16
CA GLN A 197 -2.29 5.68 43.81
C GLN A 197 -0.88 5.19 44.16
N ALA A 198 0.09 5.39 43.26
CA ALA A 198 1.49 5.04 43.52
C ALA A 198 2.07 5.86 44.68
N LEU A 199 1.82 7.17 44.70
CA LEU A 199 2.25 8.05 45.79
C LEU A 199 1.58 7.69 47.13
N ALA A 200 0.29 7.35 47.12
CA ALA A 200 -0.42 6.88 48.31
C ALA A 200 0.22 5.60 48.88
N LYS A 201 0.50 4.60 48.03
CA LYS A 201 1.18 3.36 48.43
C LYS A 201 2.58 3.63 49.01
N VAL A 202 3.37 4.51 48.40
CA VAL A 202 4.71 4.86 48.92
C VAL A 202 4.61 5.51 50.30
N ASN A 203 3.61 6.37 50.51
CA ASN A 203 3.39 7.01 51.80
C ASN A 203 2.92 6.02 52.88
N GLU A 204 2.10 5.02 52.51
CA GLU A 204 1.71 3.93 53.42
C GLU A 204 2.90 3.05 53.81
N VAL A 205 3.78 2.72 52.87
CA VAL A 205 5.02 1.96 53.15
C VAL A 205 5.94 2.70 54.11
N ASN A 206 6.06 4.03 53.98
CA ASN A 206 6.90 4.84 54.88
C ASN A 206 6.31 5.05 56.28
N LYS A 207 5.00 4.86 56.49
CA LYS A 207 4.38 4.93 57.82
C LYS A 207 4.49 3.63 58.62
N ASN A 208 4.78 2.51 57.94
CA ASN A 208 4.86 1.18 58.54
C ASN A 208 6.30 0.70 58.82
N ASN A 209 7.29 1.59 58.65
CA ASN A 209 8.70 1.43 59.06
C ASN A 209 9.02 2.43 60.18
#